data_AF-A0A8H2W8D0-F1
#
_entry.id   AF-A0A8H2W8D0-F1
#
_cell.length_a   1.000
_cell.length_b   1.000
_cell.length_c   1.000
_cell.angle_alpha   90.00
_cell.angle_beta   90.00
_cell.angle_gamma   90.00
#
_symmetry.space_group_name_H-M   'P 1'
#
loop_
_entity.id
_entity.type
_entity.pdbx_description
1 polymer ?
#
loop_
_entity_poly.entity_id
_entity_poly.type
_entity_poly.pdbx_seq_one_letter_code
_entity_poly.pdbx_strand_id
1 'polypeptide(L)'
;MTTLTISKSSDPMNTMLTDLSGHLTYEAKTPFSFTKDITTITRNGQAIASIKWGLFENKLTMGGITASLNDVFPKAGILSSSRVFTTANGEGLKWKSKSEIYCVSTYNDLTLAKYNQKTLSGMFTGKKATLDISPNAMHLIDILVVTWVIVAKKAVEEQSQAVGDAAGSVASAVAG
;
A
#
# COMPACT_ATOMS: atom_id res chain seq x y z
N MET A 1 8.77 -6.18 17.41
CA MET A 1 8.06 -5.21 16.57
C MET A 1 9.09 -4.72 15.57
N THR A 2 8.74 -4.66 14.29
CA THR A 2 9.66 -4.24 13.24
C THR A 2 9.10 -3.00 12.58
N THR A 3 9.88 -1.93 12.55
CA THR A 3 9.48 -0.66 11.93
C THR A 3 10.31 -0.45 10.67
N LEU A 4 9.61 -0.24 9.55
CA LEU A 4 10.21 0.08 8.26
C LEU A 4 9.98 1.56 7.95
N THR A 5 11.04 2.31 7.72
CA THR A 5 11.01 3.72 7.34
C THR A 5 10.90 3.85 5.84
N ILE A 6 9.92 4.63 5.38
CA ILE A 6 9.58 4.80 3.96
C ILE A 6 10.18 6.10 3.44
N SER A 7 10.95 6.02 2.35
CA SER A 7 11.66 7.17 1.78
C SER A 7 10.74 8.15 1.05
N LYS A 8 9.78 7.63 0.27
CA LYS A 8 8.80 8.41 -0.49
C LYS A 8 7.39 7.91 -0.20
N SER A 9 6.64 8.64 0.63
CA SER A 9 5.26 8.30 0.99
C SER A 9 4.23 8.68 -0.08
N SER A 10 4.56 9.67 -0.93
CA SER A 10 3.69 10.15 -2.01
C SER A 10 3.73 9.26 -3.26
N ASP A 11 4.75 8.43 -3.41
CA ASP A 11 4.89 7.48 -4.51
C ASP A 11 5.25 6.10 -3.94
N PRO A 12 4.24 5.33 -3.49
CA PRO A 12 4.46 4.00 -2.91
C PRO A 12 4.96 2.97 -3.95
N MET A 13 4.87 3.30 -5.24
CA MET A 13 5.32 2.45 -6.35
C MET A 13 6.81 2.63 -6.68
N ASN A 14 7.42 3.72 -6.20
CA ASN A 14 8.84 4.04 -6.32
C ASN A 14 9.41 4.49 -4.97
N THR A 15 9.53 3.55 -4.04
CA THR A 15 9.92 3.86 -2.66
C THR A 15 10.84 2.81 -2.08
N MET A 16 11.61 3.22 -1.06
CA MET A 16 12.54 2.36 -0.33
C MET A 16 12.05 2.23 1.10
N LEU A 17 12.07 1.00 1.62
CA LEU A 17 11.77 0.68 3.00
C LEU A 17 13.06 0.27 3.68
N THR A 18 13.44 1.05 4.69
CA THR A 18 14.67 0.86 5.46
C THR A 18 14.35 0.41 6.87
N ASP A 19 15.21 -0.40 7.48
CA ASP A 19 15.10 -0.71 8.91
C ASP A 19 15.43 0.53 9.78
N LEU A 20 15.37 0.38 11.11
CA LEU A 20 15.72 1.44 12.05
C LEU A 20 17.21 1.81 12.03
N SER A 21 18.06 0.92 11.52
CA SER A 21 19.50 1.17 11.33
C SER A 21 19.80 1.93 10.05
N GLY A 22 18.79 2.12 9.18
CA GLY A 22 18.92 2.76 7.88
C GLY A 22 19.32 1.81 6.75
N HIS A 23 19.36 0.50 6.98
CA HIS A 23 19.64 -0.49 5.94
C HIS A 23 18.44 -0.69 5.03
N LEU A 24 18.67 -0.75 3.72
CA LEU A 24 17.64 -1.04 2.74
C LEU A 24 17.17 -2.49 2.87
N THR A 25 15.90 -2.68 3.25
CA THR A 25 15.29 -4.00 3.40
C THR A 25 14.41 -4.32 2.20
N TYR A 26 13.59 -3.36 1.76
CA TYR A 26 12.73 -3.52 0.59
C TYR A 26 12.79 -2.34 -0.35
N GLU A 27 12.58 -2.60 -1.63
CA GLU A 27 12.46 -1.57 -2.66
C GLU A 27 11.24 -1.89 -3.53
N ALA A 28 10.34 -0.92 -3.67
CA ALA A 28 9.30 -0.94 -4.69
C ALA A 28 9.72 -0.03 -5.83
N LYS A 29 9.74 -0.55 -7.04
CA LYS A 29 10.20 0.17 -8.23
C LYS A 29 9.29 -0.08 -9.41
N THR A 30 8.86 1.00 -10.06
CA THR A 30 8.08 0.96 -11.29
C THR A 30 8.85 1.75 -12.35
N PRO A 31 9.42 1.08 -13.38
CA PRO A 31 10.10 1.80 -14.44
C PRO A 31 9.08 2.68 -15.18
N PHE A 32 9.43 3.95 -15.40
CA PHE A 32 8.63 4.86 -16.22
C PHE A 32 8.53 4.31 -17.66
N SER A 33 7.35 3.82 -18.05
CA SER A 33 7.07 3.35 -19.40
C SER A 33 5.68 3.79 -19.85
N PHE A 34 5.56 4.22 -21.10
CA PHE A 34 4.29 4.64 -21.72
C PHE A 34 3.25 3.52 -21.84
N THR A 35 3.64 2.25 -21.67
CA THR A 35 2.71 1.12 -21.73
C THR A 35 3.11 0.03 -20.75
N LYS A 36 2.21 -0.20 -19.77
CA LYS A 36 2.23 -1.28 -18.75
C LYS A 36 3.16 -0.99 -17.56
N ASP A 37 2.61 -0.32 -16.55
CA ASP A 37 3.27 -0.07 -15.27
C ASP A 37 3.35 -1.38 -14.47
N ILE A 38 4.56 -1.94 -14.36
CA ILE A 38 4.83 -3.09 -13.49
C ILE A 38 5.65 -2.61 -12.31
N THR A 39 5.07 -2.65 -11.11
CA THR A 39 5.82 -2.44 -9.88
C THR A 39 6.48 -3.74 -9.46
N THR A 40 7.80 -3.75 -9.39
CA THR A 40 8.56 -4.86 -8.81
C THR A 40 8.90 -4.52 -7.38
N ILE A 41 8.67 -5.47 -6.48
CA ILE A 41 9.01 -5.35 -5.06
C ILE A 41 10.13 -6.34 -4.79
N THR A 42 11.27 -5.81 -4.34
CA THR A 42 12.45 -6.58 -3.99
C THR A 42 12.69 -6.56 -2.50
N ARG A 43 13.27 -7.64 -1.97
CA ARG A 43 13.79 -7.75 -0.61
C ARG A 43 15.27 -8.05 -0.70
N ASN A 44 16.12 -7.19 -0.14
CA ASN A 44 17.59 -7.30 -0.24
C ASN A 44 18.08 -7.54 -1.69
N GLY A 45 17.44 -6.89 -2.67
CA GLY A 45 17.77 -7.04 -4.10
C GLY A 45 17.12 -8.25 -4.82
N GLN A 46 16.46 -9.17 -4.10
CA GLN A 46 15.74 -10.29 -4.70
C GLN A 46 14.27 -9.94 -4.92
N ALA A 47 13.75 -10.12 -6.14
CA ALA A 47 12.33 -9.90 -6.43
C ALA A 47 11.44 -10.90 -5.70
N ILE A 48 10.52 -10.39 -4.86
CA ILE A 48 9.57 -11.20 -4.10
C ILE A 48 8.15 -11.13 -4.67
N ALA A 49 7.82 -10.02 -5.32
CA ALA A 49 6.53 -9.82 -5.96
C ALA A 49 6.61 -8.85 -7.14
N SER A 50 5.66 -8.98 -8.07
CA SER A 50 5.42 -7.99 -9.11
C SER A 50 3.92 -7.70 -9.22
N ILE A 51 3.60 -6.42 -9.38
CA ILE A 51 2.22 -5.95 -9.54
C ILE A 51 2.13 -5.30 -10.91
N LYS A 52 1.33 -5.89 -11.78
CA LYS A 52 1.02 -5.33 -13.10
C LYS A 52 -0.24 -4.49 -12.98
N TRP A 53 -0.11 -3.21 -13.24
CA TRP A 53 -1.21 -2.26 -13.31
C TRP A 53 -1.71 -2.19 -14.75
N GLY A 54 -2.96 -2.57 -14.98
CA GLY A 54 -3.56 -2.60 -16.30
C GLY A 54 -4.88 -1.84 -16.31
N LEU A 55 -5.25 -1.31 -17.49
CA LEU A 55 -6.52 -0.63 -17.70
C LEU A 55 -7.73 -1.56 -17.48
N PHE A 56 -7.60 -2.83 -17.87
CA PHE A 56 -8.67 -3.83 -17.77
C PHE A 56 -8.47 -4.82 -16.62
N GLU A 57 -7.22 -5.20 -16.34
CA GLU A 57 -6.91 -6.23 -15.34
C GLU A 57 -5.63 -5.88 -14.60
N ASN A 58 -5.70 -5.90 -13.27
CA ASN A 58 -4.55 -5.77 -12.39
C ASN A 58 -4.11 -7.17 -11.94
N LYS A 59 -2.83 -7.50 -12.04
CA LYS A 59 -2.30 -8.82 -11.64
C LYS A 59 -1.26 -8.68 -10.56
N LEU A 60 -1.31 -9.56 -9.56
CA LEU A 60 -0.27 -9.75 -8.57
C LEU A 60 0.43 -11.07 -8.85
N THR A 61 1.75 -11.04 -8.94
CA THR A 61 2.59 -12.23 -8.95
C THR A 61 3.41 -12.27 -7.67
N MET A 62 3.28 -13.33 -6.89
CA MET A 62 4.02 -13.53 -5.63
C MET A 62 4.27 -15.03 -5.41
N GLY A 63 5.49 -15.40 -5.03
CA GLY A 63 5.84 -16.82 -4.85
C GLY A 63 5.67 -17.67 -6.11
N GLY A 64 5.81 -17.08 -7.31
CA GLY A 64 5.62 -17.77 -8.59
C GLY A 64 4.17 -17.93 -9.04
N ILE A 65 3.19 -17.52 -8.23
CA ILE A 65 1.76 -17.58 -8.57
C ILE A 65 1.31 -16.21 -9.05
N THR A 66 0.71 -16.15 -10.23
CA THR A 66 0.06 -14.95 -10.77
C THR A 66 -1.45 -15.06 -10.65
N ALA A 67 -2.07 -14.07 -10.02
CA ALA A 67 -3.52 -13.99 -9.88
C ALA A 67 -4.03 -12.56 -10.12
N SER A 68 -5.32 -12.44 -10.46
CA SER A 68 -5.98 -11.14 -10.53
C SER A 68 -6.01 -10.51 -9.14
N LEU A 69 -5.64 -9.22 -9.07
CA LEU A 69 -5.61 -8.46 -7.83
C LEU A 69 -7.00 -8.33 -7.21
N ASN A 70 -8.07 -8.36 -8.01
CA ASN A 70 -9.43 -8.32 -7.49
C ASN A 70 -9.85 -9.63 -6.84
N ASP A 71 -9.24 -10.75 -7.24
CA ASP A 71 -9.58 -12.08 -6.74
C ASP A 71 -8.83 -12.36 -5.44
N VAL A 72 -7.54 -12.01 -5.38
CA VAL A 72 -6.72 -12.19 -4.17
C VAL A 72 -6.84 -11.03 -3.19
N PHE A 73 -7.31 -9.87 -3.63
CA PHE A 73 -7.48 -8.69 -2.80
C PHE A 73 -8.82 -7.96 -3.00
N PRO A 74 -9.95 -8.69 -2.82
CA PRO A 74 -11.29 -8.13 -2.98
C PRO A 74 -11.58 -7.00 -2.00
N LYS A 75 -12.53 -6.14 -2.38
CA LYS A 75 -13.13 -5.18 -1.45
C LYS A 75 -13.93 -5.94 -0.40
N ALA A 76 -13.87 -5.50 0.85
CA ALA A 76 -14.62 -6.11 1.95
C ALA A 76 -16.15 -5.85 1.87
N GLY A 77 -16.58 -4.99 0.94
CA GLY A 77 -17.99 -4.67 0.68
C GLY A 77 -18.11 -3.61 -0.42
N ILE A 78 -19.33 -3.42 -0.93
CA ILE A 78 -19.62 -2.54 -2.09
C ILE A 78 -19.21 -1.09 -1.84
N LEU A 79 -19.42 -0.58 -0.62
CA LEU A 79 -19.07 0.78 -0.20
C LEU A 79 -17.83 0.84 0.72
N SER A 80 -17.11 -0.28 0.89
CA SER A 80 -15.97 -0.34 1.80
C SER A 80 -14.68 0.07 1.09
N SER A 81 -13.91 0.97 1.72
CA SER A 81 -12.51 1.21 1.35
C SER A 81 -11.58 0.09 1.85
N SER A 82 -12.09 -0.83 2.68
CA SER A 82 -11.31 -1.94 3.20
C SER A 82 -11.16 -3.06 2.17
N ARG A 83 -10.03 -3.75 2.20
CA ARG A 83 -9.73 -4.90 1.34
C ARG A 83 -9.21 -6.07 2.15
N VAL A 84 -9.51 -7.28 1.71
CA VAL A 84 -9.08 -8.52 2.38
C VAL A 84 -8.15 -9.27 1.46
N PHE A 85 -6.94 -9.59 1.93
CA PHE A 85 -5.98 -10.41 1.24
C PHE A 85 -5.97 -11.81 1.84
N THR A 86 -6.11 -12.84 1.03
CA THR A 86 -5.98 -14.22 1.52
C THR A 86 -4.63 -14.77 1.10
N THR A 87 -3.82 -15.16 2.07
CA THR A 87 -2.54 -15.83 1.82
C THR A 87 -2.74 -17.23 1.27
N ALA A 88 -1.68 -17.83 0.69
CA ALA A 88 -1.71 -19.22 0.24
C ALA A 88 -2.04 -20.22 1.38
N ASN A 89 -1.74 -19.85 2.62
CA ASN A 89 -2.02 -20.64 3.81
C ASN A 89 -3.45 -20.45 4.35
N GLY A 90 -4.27 -19.63 3.69
CA GLY A 90 -5.63 -19.31 4.13
C GLY A 90 -5.73 -18.20 5.17
N GLU A 91 -4.62 -17.63 5.63
CA GLU A 91 -4.64 -16.48 6.56
C GLU A 91 -5.20 -15.24 5.83
N GLY A 92 -6.29 -14.67 6.36
CA GLY A 92 -6.90 -13.46 5.82
C GLY A 92 -6.39 -12.19 6.50
N LEU A 93 -5.95 -11.22 5.70
CA LEU A 93 -5.39 -9.93 6.11
C LEU A 93 -6.30 -8.80 5.64
N LYS A 94 -6.94 -8.10 6.57
CA LYS A 94 -7.86 -7.01 6.26
C LYS A 94 -7.17 -5.67 6.41
N TRP A 95 -6.99 -4.98 5.30
CA TRP A 95 -6.52 -3.60 5.24
C TRP A 95 -7.69 -2.63 5.31
N LYS A 96 -7.57 -1.62 6.17
CA LYS A 96 -8.47 -0.46 6.26
C LYS A 96 -7.69 0.78 5.85
N SER A 97 -8.30 1.71 5.12
CA SER A 97 -7.61 2.88 4.55
C SER A 97 -8.37 4.21 4.63
N LYS A 98 -9.51 4.28 5.34
CA LYS A 98 -10.39 5.47 5.32
C LYS A 98 -9.79 6.70 6.02
N SER A 99 -9.22 6.51 7.21
CA SER A 99 -8.64 7.59 8.04
C SER A 99 -7.21 7.29 8.43
N GLU A 100 -6.93 6.02 8.69
CA GLU A 100 -5.60 5.47 8.89
C GLU A 100 -5.46 4.21 8.03
N ILE A 101 -4.23 3.92 7.61
CA ILE A 101 -3.92 2.68 6.91
C ILE A 101 -3.36 1.68 7.91
N TYR A 102 -4.09 0.59 8.15
CA TYR A 102 -3.63 -0.51 9.00
C TYR A 102 -4.24 -1.84 8.57
N CYS A 103 -3.53 -2.91 8.92
CA CYS A 103 -3.89 -4.28 8.63
C CYS A 103 -4.23 -5.02 9.91
N VAL A 104 -5.35 -5.74 9.90
CA VAL A 104 -5.76 -6.64 10.99
C VAL A 104 -5.93 -8.07 10.47
N SER A 105 -5.74 -9.05 11.34
CA SER A 105 -6.12 -10.43 11.06
C SER A 105 -7.64 -10.57 10.97
N THR A 106 -8.12 -11.28 9.96
CA THR A 106 -9.56 -11.60 9.84
C THR A 106 -10.06 -12.60 10.86
N TYR A 107 -9.15 -13.34 11.51
CA TYR A 107 -9.51 -14.39 12.47
C TYR A 107 -9.76 -13.84 13.88
N ASN A 108 -8.95 -12.87 14.32
CA ASN A 108 -8.97 -12.38 15.71
C ASN A 108 -8.85 -10.85 15.83
N ASP A 109 -8.97 -10.12 14.73
CA ASP A 109 -8.89 -8.65 14.65
C ASP A 109 -7.60 -8.02 15.23
N LEU A 110 -6.55 -8.82 15.47
CA LEU A 110 -5.26 -8.31 15.93
C LEU A 110 -4.59 -7.47 14.85
N THR A 111 -4.07 -6.31 15.24
CA THR A 111 -3.28 -5.45 14.35
C THR A 111 -1.98 -6.15 13.97
N LEU A 112 -1.81 -6.38 12.67
CA LEU A 112 -0.64 -7.01 12.07
C LEU A 112 0.35 -5.97 11.56
N ALA A 113 -0.16 -4.88 10.97
CA ALA A 113 0.66 -3.77 10.52
C ALA A 113 -0.09 -2.43 10.64
N LYS A 114 0.64 -1.33 10.87
CA LYS A 114 0.12 0.03 10.84
C LYS A 114 1.04 0.93 10.03
N TYR A 115 0.46 1.66 9.07
CA TYR A 115 1.17 2.69 8.32
C TYR A 115 0.93 4.06 8.96
N ASN A 116 2.01 4.67 9.43
CA ASN A 116 2.00 6.03 9.97
C ASN A 116 2.41 7.00 8.85
N GLN A 117 1.40 7.60 8.21
CA GLN A 117 1.61 8.57 7.14
C GLN A 117 1.92 9.97 7.71
N LYS A 118 2.65 10.79 6.95
CA LYS A 118 2.69 12.24 7.15
C LYS A 118 1.28 12.83 6.93
N THR A 119 0.65 13.35 7.96
CA THR A 119 -0.60 14.12 7.81
C THR A 119 -0.29 15.48 7.17
N LEU A 120 -1.07 15.86 6.16
CA LEU A 120 -0.97 17.14 5.45
C LEU A 120 -1.28 18.36 6.35
N SER A 121 -1.84 18.16 7.55
CA SER A 121 -2.25 19.24 8.47
C SER A 121 -1.12 19.81 9.35
N GLY A 122 0.11 19.32 9.25
CA GLY A 122 1.22 19.75 10.09
C GLY A 122 2.47 20.09 9.28
N MET A 123 2.53 21.33 8.79
CA MET A 123 3.62 21.92 7.97
C MET A 123 5.04 21.83 8.59
N PHE A 124 5.23 21.22 9.77
CA PHE A 124 6.51 21.23 10.51
C PHE A 124 6.86 19.94 11.28
N THR A 125 6.32 18.77 10.94
CA THR A 125 6.83 17.52 11.56
C THR A 125 7.77 16.80 10.61
N GLY A 126 9.08 16.90 10.88
CA GLY A 126 10.14 16.15 10.17
C GLY A 126 10.09 14.63 10.34
N LYS A 127 8.94 14.06 10.74
CA LYS A 127 8.77 12.62 10.98
C LYS A 127 8.68 11.90 9.64
N LYS A 128 9.52 10.88 9.46
CA LYS A 128 9.48 9.99 8.29
C LYS A 128 8.25 9.09 8.39
N ALA A 129 7.67 8.75 7.24
CA ALA A 129 6.56 7.80 7.22
C ALA A 129 7.08 6.40 7.58
N THR A 130 6.31 5.63 8.33
CA THR A 130 6.73 4.30 8.78
C THR A 130 5.65 3.25 8.59
N LEU A 131 6.07 2.01 8.35
CA LEU A 131 5.24 0.82 8.40
C LEU A 131 5.68 0.00 9.62
N ASP A 132 4.85 -0.04 10.64
CA ASP A 132 5.08 -0.80 11.86
C ASP A 132 4.43 -2.18 11.73
N ILE A 133 5.21 -3.23 12.00
CA ILE A 133 4.78 -4.63 11.88
C ILE A 133 4.84 -5.28 13.26
N SER A 134 3.73 -5.92 13.61
CA SER A 134 3.55 -6.63 14.87
C SER A 134 4.51 -7.82 14.97
N PRO A 135 5.11 -8.10 16.15
CA PRO A 135 5.90 -9.31 16.35
C PRO A 135 5.18 -10.61 15.94
N ASN A 136 3.85 -10.65 16.11
CA ASN A 136 3.02 -11.80 15.80
C ASN A 136 2.76 -11.99 14.29
N ALA A 137 3.21 -11.05 13.46
CA ALA A 137 3.01 -11.03 12.02
C ALA A 137 4.34 -11.07 11.25
N MET A 138 5.45 -11.38 11.93
CA MET A 138 6.78 -11.39 11.32
C MET A 138 6.92 -12.43 10.20
N HIS A 139 6.19 -13.55 10.29
CA HIS A 139 6.14 -14.55 9.21
C HIS A 139 5.43 -14.05 7.95
N LEU A 140 4.65 -12.97 8.06
CA LEU A 140 3.90 -12.35 6.97
C LEU A 140 4.55 -11.07 6.43
N ILE A 141 5.75 -10.71 6.92
CA ILE A 141 6.37 -9.40 6.64
C ILE A 141 6.40 -9.06 5.13
N ASP A 142 6.79 -10.02 4.29
CA ASP A 142 6.86 -9.82 2.84
C ASP A 142 5.47 -9.56 2.25
N ILE A 143 4.47 -10.33 2.68
CA ILE A 143 3.08 -10.18 2.25
C ILE A 143 2.52 -8.82 2.71
N LEU A 144 2.82 -8.40 3.94
CA LEU A 144 2.40 -7.12 4.49
C LEU A 144 3.01 -5.94 3.73
N VAL A 145 4.30 -6.02 3.36
CA VAL A 145 4.94 -4.99 2.54
C VAL A 145 4.30 -4.93 1.15
N VAL A 146 4.09 -6.08 0.50
CA VAL A 146 3.48 -6.15 -0.85
C VAL A 146 2.06 -5.60 -0.84
N THR A 147 1.23 -6.04 0.10
CA THR A 147 -0.16 -5.58 0.21
C THR A 147 -0.26 -4.13 0.66
N TRP A 148 0.67 -3.63 1.48
CA TRP A 148 0.78 -2.22 1.81
C TRP A 148 1.01 -1.35 0.57
N VAL A 149 1.93 -1.72 -0.34
CA VAL A 149 2.17 -0.95 -1.59
C VAL A 149 0.86 -0.79 -2.39
N ILE A 150 0.07 -1.86 -2.47
CA ILE A 150 -1.23 -1.84 -3.19
C ILE A 150 -2.23 -0.89 -2.53
N VAL A 151 -2.34 -0.93 -1.20
CA VAL A 151 -3.28 -0.08 -0.44
C VAL A 151 -2.84 1.37 -0.46
N ALA A 152 -1.54 1.63 -0.26
CA ALA A 152 -0.97 2.97 -0.27
C ALA A 152 -1.16 3.66 -1.63
N LYS A 153 -0.93 2.95 -2.75
CA LYS A 153 -1.20 3.48 -4.10
C LYS A 153 -2.65 3.97 -4.23
N LYS A 154 -3.61 3.13 -3.85
CA LYS A 154 -5.03 3.47 -3.94
C LYS A 154 -5.40 4.65 -3.05
N ALA A 155 -4.84 4.73 -1.84
CA ALA A 155 -5.09 5.86 -0.95
C ALA A 155 -4.56 7.19 -1.53
N VAL A 156 -3.41 7.18 -2.23
CA VAL A 156 -2.88 8.36 -2.93
C VAL A 156 -3.75 8.76 -4.12
N GLU A 157 -4.25 7.79 -4.89
CA GLU A 157 -5.17 8.02 -6.02
C GLU A 157 -6.50 8.64 -5.54
N GLU A 158 -7.09 8.09 -4.48
CA GLU A 158 -8.33 8.60 -3.87
C GLU A 158 -8.15 10.04 -3.34
N GLN A 159 -7.01 10.37 -2.75
CA GLN A 159 -6.69 11.73 -2.30
C GLN A 159 -6.56 12.70 -3.48
N SER A 160 -5.94 12.26 -4.58
CA SER A 160 -5.73 13.09 -5.78
C SER A 160 -7.05 13.37 -6.49
N GLN A 161 -7.97 12.40 -6.53
CA GLN A 161 -9.33 12.58 -7.06
C GLN A 161 -10.15 13.55 -6.19
N ALA A 162 -10.12 13.39 -4.86
CA ALA A 162 -10.85 14.28 -3.95
C ALA A 162 -10.38 15.75 -4.04
N VAL A 163 -9.08 16.00 -4.23
CA VAL A 163 -8.54 17.35 -4.45
C VAL A 163 -9.00 17.92 -5.80
N GLY A 164 -9.03 17.08 -6.85
CA GLY A 164 -9.55 17.47 -8.17
C GLY A 164 -11.03 17.85 -8.13
N ASP A 165 -11.86 17.05 -7.45
CA ASP A 165 -13.29 17.31 -7.29
C ASP A 165 -13.57 18.56 -6.44
N ALA A 166 -12.79 18.75 -5.37
CA ALA A 166 -12.89 19.96 -4.55
C ALA A 166 -12.51 21.22 -5.34
N ALA A 167 -11.41 21.17 -6.11
CA ALA A 167 -10.95 22.27 -6.97
C ALA A 167 -11.96 22.59 -8.09
N GLY A 168 -12.58 21.56 -8.69
CA GLY A 168 -13.66 21.73 -9.66
C GLY A 168 -14.92 22.36 -9.05
N SER A 169 -15.26 22.00 -7.81
CA SER A 169 -16.43 22.55 -7.12
C SER A 169 -16.26 24.04 -6.75
N VAL A 170 -15.05 24.46 -6.33
CA VAL A 170 -14.77 25.87 -6.04
C VAL A 170 -14.70 26.71 -7.31
N ALA A 171 -14.14 26.20 -8.41
CA ALA A 171 -14.13 26.90 -9.69
C ALA A 171 -15.55 27.14 -10.25
N SER A 172 -16.47 26.20 -10.02
CA SER A 172 -17.86 26.34 -10.45
C SER A 172 -18.69 27.30 -9.60
N ALA A 173 -18.23 27.66 -8.39
CA ALA A 173 -18.94 28.54 -7.46
C ALA A 173 -18.56 30.04 -7.58
N VAL A 174 -17.47 30.37 -8.27
CA VAL A 174 -17.06 31.78 -8.55
C VAL A 174 -17.50 32.30 -9.92
N ALA A 175 -18.16 31.46 -10.72
CA ALA A 175 -18.66 31.80 -12.06
C ALA A 175 -20.20 31.97 -12.13
N GLY A 176 -20.87 32.02 -10.97
CA GLY A 176 -22.32 32.20 -10.85
C GLY A 176 -22.71 33.59 -10.34
#